data_AF-A0A7S2FVB7-F1
#
_entry.id   AF-A0A7S2FVB7-F1
#
_cell.length_a   1.000
_cell.length_b   1.000
_cell.length_c   1.000
_cell.angle_alpha   90.00
_cell.angle_beta   90.00
_cell.angle_gamma   90.00
#
_symmetry.space_group_name_H-M   'P 1'
#
loop_
_entity.id
_entity.type
_entity.pdbx_description
1 polymer ?
#
loop_
_entity_poly.entity_id
_entity_poly.type
_entity_poly.pdbx_seq_one_letter_code
_entity_poly.pdbx_strand_id
1 'polypeptide(L)'
;DPECVDEALILKGVTAEECKLNVKYAISCAHKLGCRVFATWEDLIEVRPKMVLCLLAAAMAEDMRRNGLTREKVLAKLEPLRMQPEQAPRHATNLERLPAHR
;
A
#
# COMPACT_ATOMS: atom_id res chain seq x y z
N ASP A 1 -15.39 2.67 2.92
CA ASP A 1 -16.67 2.85 3.62
C ASP A 1 -16.35 3.20 5.06
N PRO A 2 -16.58 4.46 5.47
CA PRO A 2 -16.23 4.92 6.82
C PRO A 2 -16.90 4.10 7.93
N GLU A 3 -18.03 3.45 7.66
CA GLU A 3 -18.81 2.70 8.66
C GLU A 3 -18.32 1.26 8.88
N CYS A 4 -17.31 0.81 8.11
CA CYS A 4 -16.79 -0.55 8.25
C CYS A 4 -15.71 -0.68 9.33
N VAL A 5 -15.24 0.44 9.89
CA VAL A 5 -14.16 0.49 10.89
C VAL A 5 -14.65 1.25 12.12
N ASP A 6 -14.45 0.64 13.28
CA ASP A 6 -14.63 1.21 14.60
C ASP A 6 -13.24 1.48 15.18
N GLU A 7 -12.89 2.76 15.28
CA GLU A 7 -11.57 3.20 15.77
C GLU A 7 -11.33 2.79 17.22
N ALA A 8 -12.37 2.56 18.03
CA ALA A 8 -12.23 2.13 19.41
C ALA A 8 -11.65 0.71 19.54
N LEU A 9 -11.72 -0.10 18.47
CA LEU A 9 -11.19 -1.45 18.42
C LEU A 9 -9.73 -1.49 17.90
N ILE A 10 -9.18 -0.36 17.45
CA ILE A 10 -7.81 -0.27 16.96
C ILE A 10 -6.86 0.01 18.12
N LEU A 11 -5.94 -0.92 18.35
CA LEU A 11 -4.91 -0.82 19.39
C LEU A 11 -3.64 -0.17 18.84
N LYS A 12 -2.73 0.25 19.73
CA LYS A 12 -1.47 0.90 19.32
C LYS A 12 -0.55 -0.02 18.52
N GLY A 13 -0.65 -1.34 18.68
CA GLY A 13 0.18 -2.31 17.98
C GLY A 13 1.62 -2.32 18.48
N VAL A 14 1.82 -2.07 19.77
CA VAL A 14 3.16 -2.09 20.38
C VAL A 14 3.54 -3.50 20.82
N THR A 15 2.55 -4.27 21.30
CA THR A 15 2.76 -5.66 21.70
C THR A 15 2.35 -6.63 20.58
N ALA A 16 2.94 -7.83 20.60
CA ALA A 16 2.58 -8.88 19.65
C ALA A 16 1.08 -9.23 19.70
N GLU A 17 0.47 -9.20 20.88
CA GLU A 17 -0.96 -9.47 21.03
C GLU A 17 -1.81 -8.32 20.46
N GLU A 18 -1.43 -7.06 20.69
CA GLU A 18 -2.10 -5.91 20.06
C GLU A 18 -2.02 -5.97 18.53
N CYS A 19 -0.84 -6.29 17.98
CA CYS A 19 -0.68 -6.49 16.54
C CYS A 19 -1.60 -7.58 16.01
N LYS A 20 -1.69 -8.70 16.71
CA LYS A 20 -2.56 -9.82 16.35
C LYS A 20 -4.05 -9.46 16.40
N LEU A 21 -4.49 -8.73 17.42
CA LEU A 21 -5.86 -8.24 17.48
C LEU A 21 -6.17 -7.28 16.32
N ASN A 22 -5.28 -6.32 16.06
CA ASN A 22 -5.43 -5.39 14.94
C ASN A 22 -5.52 -6.10 13.59
N VAL A 23 -4.67 -7.10 13.36
CA VAL A 23 -4.66 -7.89 12.11
C VAL A 23 -5.96 -8.68 11.96
N LYS A 24 -6.41 -9.37 13.02
CA LYS A 24 -7.69 -10.11 12.99
C LYS A 24 -8.87 -9.17 12.74
N TYR A 25 -8.85 -7.99 13.35
CA TYR A 25 -9.86 -6.97 13.14
C TYR A 25 -9.86 -6.47 11.69
N ALA A 26 -8.70 -6.17 11.12
CA ALA A 26 -8.56 -5.73 9.73
C ALA A 26 -9.10 -6.76 8.73
N ILE A 27 -8.82 -8.07 8.92
CA ILE A 27 -9.38 -9.14 8.09
C ILE A 27 -10.91 -9.17 8.22
N SER A 28 -11.44 -8.97 9.43
CA SER A 28 -12.89 -8.96 9.69
C SER A 28 -13.58 -7.79 8.98
N CYS A 29 -12.98 -6.59 9.03
CA CYS A 29 -13.43 -5.42 8.26
C CYS A 29 -13.40 -5.68 6.75
N ALA A 30 -12.34 -6.30 6.24
CA ALA A 30 -12.22 -6.63 4.82
C ALA A 30 -13.33 -7.60 4.36
N HIS A 31 -13.67 -8.61 5.16
CA HIS A 31 -14.82 -9.49 4.87
C HIS A 31 -16.16 -8.76 4.95
N LYS A 32 -16.36 -7.86 5.93
CA LYS A 32 -17.57 -7.01 6.02
C LYS A 32 -17.73 -6.15 4.77
N LEU A 33 -16.62 -5.70 4.18
CA LEU A 33 -16.59 -4.98 2.90
C LEU A 33 -16.79 -5.86 1.67
N GLY A 34 -16.86 -7.19 1.81
CA GLY A 34 -16.97 -8.10 0.67
C GLY A 34 -15.66 -8.29 -0.10
N CYS A 35 -14.52 -7.86 0.44
CA CYS A 35 -13.22 -8.13 -0.15
C CYS A 35 -12.94 -9.63 -0.13
N ARG A 36 -12.37 -10.15 -1.22
CA ARG A 36 -11.97 -11.56 -1.29
C ARG A 36 -10.58 -11.75 -0.67
N VAL A 37 -10.56 -12.05 0.62
CA VAL A 37 -9.33 -12.23 1.41
C VAL A 37 -8.93 -13.70 1.48
N PHE A 38 -7.65 -13.99 1.23
CA PHE A 38 -7.06 -15.33 1.36
C PHE A 38 -5.95 -15.39 2.42
N ALA A 39 -5.62 -14.26 3.02
CA ALA A 39 -4.58 -14.15 4.04
C ALA A 39 -5.08 -14.63 5.39
N THR A 40 -4.25 -15.43 6.07
CA THR A 40 -4.44 -15.69 7.50
C THR A 40 -3.86 -14.55 8.33
N TRP A 41 -4.23 -14.47 9.61
CA TRP A 41 -3.66 -13.47 10.51
C TRP A 41 -2.16 -13.70 10.77
N GLU A 42 -1.70 -14.95 10.76
CA GLU A 42 -0.27 -15.29 10.92
C GLU A 42 0.55 -14.71 9.76
N ASP A 43 0.04 -14.86 8.54
CA ASP A 43 0.68 -14.38 7.32
C ASP A 43 0.94 -12.87 7.33
N LEU A 44 0.02 -12.12 7.93
CA LEU A 44 0.08 -10.66 7.98
C LEU A 44 0.96 -10.17 9.13
N ILE A 45 0.97 -10.88 10.27
CA ILE A 45 1.90 -10.61 11.37
C ILE A 45 3.35 -10.88 10.93
N GLU A 46 3.59 -11.96 10.19
CA GLU A 46 4.89 -12.29 9.61
C GLU A 46 5.25 -11.43 8.39
N VAL A 47 4.36 -10.53 7.98
CA VAL A 47 4.54 -9.60 6.85
C VAL A 47 4.91 -10.35 5.55
N ARG A 48 4.20 -11.45 5.25
CA ARG A 48 4.45 -12.22 4.01
C ARG A 48 4.07 -11.38 2.80
N PRO A 49 5.03 -10.92 1.96
CA PRO A 49 4.77 -9.84 1.00
C PRO A 49 3.65 -10.15 -0.01
N LYS A 50 3.57 -11.40 -0.47
CA LYS A 50 2.52 -11.85 -1.39
C LYS A 50 1.12 -11.77 -0.77
N MET A 51 0.99 -12.09 0.53
CA MET A 51 -0.30 -12.08 1.22
C MET A 51 -0.76 -10.64 1.50
N VAL A 52 0.17 -9.76 1.91
CA VAL A 52 -0.11 -8.33 2.09
C VAL A 52 -0.53 -7.68 0.76
N LEU A 53 0.19 -7.99 -0.33
CA LEU A 53 -0.15 -7.50 -1.67
C LEU A 53 -1.54 -7.97 -2.10
N CYS A 54 -1.87 -9.25 -1.93
CA CYS A 54 -3.19 -9.78 -2.27
C CYS A 54 -4.32 -9.11 -1.46
N LEU A 55 -4.12 -8.86 -0.17
CA LEU A 55 -5.10 -8.16 0.66
C LEU A 55 -5.35 -6.73 0.15
N LEU A 56 -4.27 -6.00 -0.13
CA LEU A 56 -4.37 -4.63 -0.62
C LEU A 56 -5.02 -4.57 -2.02
N ALA A 57 -4.64 -5.49 -2.91
CA ALA A 57 -5.24 -5.62 -4.23
C ALA A 57 -6.73 -5.97 -4.14
N ALA A 58 -7.14 -6.85 -3.22
CA ALA A 58 -8.55 -7.18 -3.01
C ALA A 58 -9.35 -5.96 -2.53
N ALA A 59 -8.80 -5.16 -1.62
CA ALA A 59 -9.43 -3.92 -1.17
C ALA A 59 -9.56 -2.90 -2.30
N MET A 60 -8.51 -2.71 -3.11
CA MET A 60 -8.55 -1.82 -4.28
C MET A 60 -9.56 -2.30 -5.33
N ALA A 61 -9.61 -3.60 -5.62
CA ALA A 61 -10.55 -4.16 -6.58
C ALA A 61 -12.00 -3.93 -6.13
N GLU A 62 -12.28 -4.09 -4.84
CA GLU A 62 -13.61 -3.84 -4.27
C GLU A 62 -13.97 -2.35 -4.28
N ASP A 63 -13.01 -1.45 -4.00
CA ASP A 63 -13.21 0.00 -4.13
C ASP A 63 -13.54 0.40 -5.57
N MET A 64 -12.77 -0.11 -6.55
CA MET A 64 -13.02 0.14 -7.97
C MET A 64 -14.39 -0.38 -8.41
N ARG A 65 -14.82 -1.54 -7.89
CA ARG A 65 -16.14 -2.13 -8.14
C ARG A 65 -17.26 -1.26 -7.57
N ARG A 66 -17.12 -0.76 -6.34
CA ARG A 66 -18.12 0.08 -5.66
C ARG A 66 -18.23 1.48 -6.27
N ASN A 67 -17.11 2.08 -6.65
CA ASN A 67 -17.03 3.46 -7.15
C ASN A 67 -17.14 3.56 -8.69
N GLY A 68 -17.32 2.44 -9.40
CA GLY A 68 -17.39 2.42 -10.86
C GLY A 68 -16.12 2.98 -11.52
N LEU A 69 -14.97 2.74 -10.89
CA LEU A 69 -13.67 3.22 -11.33
C LEU A 69 -13.15 2.27 -12.42
N THR A 70 -13.32 2.68 -13.67
CA THR A 70 -12.79 1.93 -14.81
C THR A 70 -11.29 2.14 -14.94
N ARG A 71 -10.62 1.24 -15.66
CA ARG A 71 -9.19 1.37 -15.99
C ARG A 71 -8.88 2.75 -16.59
N GLU A 72 -9.74 3.27 -17.47
CA GLU A 72 -9.52 4.61 -18.05
C GLU A 72 -9.55 5.72 -16.98
N LYS A 73 -10.52 5.69 -16.06
CA LYS A 73 -10.64 6.69 -14.99
C LYS A 73 -9.45 6.64 -14.02
N VAL A 74 -8.94 5.45 -13.74
CA VAL A 74 -7.71 5.28 -12.94
C VAL A 74 -6.51 5.86 -13.67
N LEU A 75 -6.33 5.52 -14.95
CA LEU A 75 -5.21 6.04 -15.75
C LEU A 75 -5.27 7.57 -15.88
N ALA A 76 -6.45 8.15 -16.10
CA ALA A 76 -6.66 9.60 -16.13
C ALA A 76 -6.29 10.28 -14.79
N LYS A 77 -6.54 9.62 -13.64
CA LYS A 77 -6.08 10.11 -12.33
C LYS A 77 -4.56 10.01 -12.13
N LEU A 78 -3.89 9.10 -12.84
CA LEU A 78 -2.45 8.89 -12.76
C LEU A 78 -1.65 9.70 -13.80
N GLU A 79 -2.30 10.22 -14.84
CA GLU A 79 -1.68 11.10 -15.83
C GLU A 79 -0.90 12.28 -15.23
N PRO A 80 -1.39 12.99 -14.19
CA PRO A 80 -0.63 14.07 -13.54
C PRO A 80 0.66 13.59 -12.87
N LEU A 81 0.75 12.30 -12.49
CA LEU A 81 1.93 11.72 -11.86
C LEU A 81 2.94 11.17 -12.87
N ARG A 82 2.55 11.04 -14.13
CA ARG A 82 3.41 10.53 -15.21
C ARG A 82 4.35 11.60 -15.78
N MET A 83 4.18 12.86 -15.37
CA MET A 83 4.98 14.00 -15.85
C MET A 83 5.53 14.85 -14.68
N GLN A 84 6.68 14.48 -14.13
CA GLN A 84 7.72 15.44 -13.71
C GLN A 84 9.12 14.85 -13.95
N PRO A 85 9.69 14.96 -15.16
CA PRO A 85 11.07 14.59 -15.45
C PRO A 85 12.11 15.70 -15.15
N GLU A 86 11.85 16.70 -14.30
CA GLU A 86 12.77 17.86 -14.17
C GLU A 86 13.11 18.34 -12.76
N GLN A 87 13.42 17.45 -11.80
CA GLN A 87 14.22 17.84 -10.61
C GLN A 87 15.15 16.70 -10.16
N ALA A 88 16.03 16.22 -11.05
CA ALA A 88 17.25 15.55 -10.59
C ALA A 88 18.22 16.62 -10.06
N PRO A 89 18.79 16.49 -8.84
CA PRO A 89 19.72 17.47 -8.30
C PRO A 89 20.95 17.59 -9.20
N ARG A 90 21.21 18.78 -9.76
CA ARG A 90 22.31 19.09 -10.71
C ARG A 90 23.71 19.14 -10.05
N HIS A 91 23.92 18.48 -8.91
CA HIS A 91 25.19 18.50 -8.19
C HIS A 91 25.88 17.13 -8.23
N ALA A 92 26.38 16.77 -9.40
CA ALA A 92 27.52 15.86 -9.55
C ALA A 92 28.52 16.47 -10.54
N THR A 93 28.84 17.75 -10.36
CA THR A 93 30.01 18.38 -10.99
C THR A 93 31.22 18.10 -10.11
N ASN A 94 32.03 17.09 -10.48
CA ASN A 94 33.50 16.98 -10.31
C ASN A 94 33.96 15.51 -10.16
N LEU A 95 33.89 14.73 -11.23
CA LEU A 95 34.72 13.53 -11.35
C LEU A 95 35.38 13.38 -12.73
N GLU A 96 35.74 14.50 -13.36
CA GLU A 96 36.51 14.52 -14.63
C GLU A 96 37.76 15.42 -14.56
N ARG A 97 38.49 15.41 -13.43
CA ARG A 97 39.84 16.00 -13.36
C ARG A 97 40.79 15.19 -12.49
N LEU A 98 41.08 13.96 -12.90
CA LEU A 98 42.34 13.31 -12.51
C LEU A 98 43.30 13.35 -13.71
N PRO A 99 44.42 14.09 -13.64
CA PRO A 99 45.44 14.01 -14.67
C PRO A 99 46.13 12.65 -14.59
N ALA A 100 46.10 11.89 -15.68
CA ALA A 100 46.94 10.71 -15.84
C ALA A 100 48.40 11.20 -16.00
N HIS A 101 49.17 11.12 -14.91
CA HIS A 101 50.62 11.14 -14.96
C HIS A 101 51.11 9.87 -15.67
N ARG A 102 51.65 10.00 -16.89
CA ARG A 102 53.06 9.75 -17.26
C ARG A 102 53.21 9.68 -18.79
#